data_AF-A0A2A5A9Z1-F1
#
_entry.id   AF-A0A2A5A9Z1-F1
#
_cell.length_a   1.000
_cell.length_b   1.000
_cell.length_c   1.000
_cell.angle_alpha   90.00
_cell.angle_beta   90.00
_cell.angle_gamma   90.00
#
_symmetry.space_group_name_H-M   'P 1'
#
loop_
_entity.id
_entity.type
_entity.pdbx_description
1 polymer ?
#
loop_
_entity_poly.entity_id
_entity_poly.type
_entity_poly.pdbx_seq_one_letter_code
_entity_poly.pdbx_strand_id
1 'polypeptide(L)'
;MKAKKSMGVIIALFVTFSFLQGCSSHDPVAVSECPKVVKHAQKILGAMAPKRSQMVDDCKKASDSDRGCIMAATTKGQVAQCM
;
A
#
# COMPACT_ATOMS: atom_id res chain seq x y z
N MET A 1 41.47 -30.57 -7.42
CA MET A 1 40.89 -29.81 -6.28
C MET A 1 39.86 -28.84 -6.82
N LYS A 2 38.56 -29.12 -6.69
CA LYS A 2 37.48 -28.29 -7.24
C LYS A 2 36.27 -28.26 -6.31
N ALA A 3 35.72 -27.05 -6.22
CA ALA A 3 34.39 -26.71 -5.71
C ALA A 3 34.16 -26.87 -4.20
N LYS A 4 34.00 -25.73 -3.50
CA LYS A 4 32.91 -25.48 -2.53
C LYS A 4 32.92 -23.99 -2.11
N LYS A 5 32.94 -23.09 -3.10
CA LYS A 5 32.63 -21.66 -2.92
C LYS A 5 31.18 -21.43 -3.36
N SER A 6 30.23 -22.12 -2.73
CA SER A 6 28.83 -22.05 -3.16
C SER A 6 27.84 -22.45 -2.05
N MET A 7 28.13 -22.08 -0.80
CA MET A 7 27.25 -22.39 0.35
C MET A 7 26.85 -21.15 1.17
N GLY A 8 27.21 -19.94 0.74
CA GLY A 8 26.88 -18.69 1.45
C GLY A 8 25.83 -17.81 0.77
N VAL A 9 25.41 -18.13 -0.46
CA VAL A 9 24.61 -17.21 -1.30
C VAL A 9 23.11 -17.49 -1.21
N ILE A 10 22.69 -18.64 -0.69
CA ILE A 10 21.28 -19.07 -0.75
C ILE A 10 20.43 -18.45 0.38
N ILE A 11 21.04 -18.01 1.49
CA ILE A 11 20.31 -17.44 2.64
C ILE A 11 19.98 -15.95 2.44
N ALA A 12 20.71 -15.25 1.57
CA ALA A 12 20.51 -13.81 1.34
C ALA A 12 19.29 -13.48 0.46
N LEU A 13 18.66 -14.46 -0.19
CA LEU A 13 17.56 -14.22 -1.14
C LEU A 13 16.17 -14.19 -0.50
N PHE A 14 16.03 -14.58 0.78
CA PHE A 14 14.72 -14.68 1.45
C PHE A 14 14.33 -13.44 2.28
N VAL A 15 15.22 -12.47 2.47
CA VAL A 15 15.00 -11.33 3.40
C VAL A 15 14.38 -10.12 2.70
N THR A 16 14.35 -10.08 1.37
CA THR A 16 13.85 -8.89 0.63
C THR A 16 12.36 -8.88 0.34
N PHE A 17 11.61 -9.95 0.63
CA PHE A 17 10.17 -10.00 0.37
C PHE A 17 9.29 -9.44 1.51
N SER A 18 9.88 -9.11 2.66
CA SER A 18 9.12 -8.70 3.86
C SER A 18 8.87 -7.19 3.96
N PHE A 19 9.00 -6.40 2.89
CA PHE A 19 8.78 -4.95 2.94
C PHE A 19 7.43 -4.46 2.39
N LEU A 20 6.56 -5.36 1.91
CA LEU A 20 5.15 -5.06 1.66
C LEU A 20 4.30 -5.24 2.95
N GLN A 21 4.81 -4.79 4.09
CA GLN A 21 4.05 -4.74 5.36
C GLN A 21 3.17 -3.49 5.46
N GLY A 22 2.83 -2.87 4.31
CA GLY A 22 2.09 -1.62 4.28
C GLY A 22 0.71 -1.71 4.93
N CYS A 23 0.16 -2.92 5.05
CA CYS A 23 -1.23 -3.14 5.44
C CYS A 23 -1.45 -4.58 5.94
N SER A 24 -0.82 -4.95 7.06
CA SER A 24 -0.91 -6.30 7.61
C SER A 24 -2.17 -6.58 8.44
N SER A 25 -2.94 -5.53 8.81
CA SER A 25 -4.27 -5.63 9.44
C SER A 25 -5.00 -4.29 9.37
N HIS A 26 -6.10 -4.23 8.63
CA HIS A 26 -7.02 -3.10 8.61
C HIS A 26 -8.43 -3.58 8.27
N ASP A 27 -9.44 -2.87 8.78
CA ASP A 27 -10.82 -3.21 8.49
C ASP A 27 -11.16 -2.86 7.03
N PRO A 28 -11.86 -3.75 6.31
CA PRO A 28 -12.35 -3.43 4.98
C PRO A 28 -13.33 -2.26 5.04
N VAL A 29 -13.27 -1.38 4.04
CA VAL A 29 -14.08 -0.16 3.97
C VAL A 29 -14.93 -0.20 2.72
N ALA A 30 -16.25 -0.09 2.90
CA ALA A 30 -17.22 -0.13 1.82
C ALA A 30 -17.05 1.03 0.82
N VAL A 31 -17.44 0.80 -0.43
CA VAL A 31 -17.40 1.81 -1.50
C VAL A 31 -18.16 3.10 -1.19
N SER A 32 -19.22 3.02 -0.36
CA SER A 32 -20.00 4.19 0.08
C SER A 32 -19.16 5.20 0.88
N GLU A 33 -18.09 4.74 1.53
CA GLU A 33 -17.18 5.58 2.31
C GLU A 33 -16.10 6.27 1.44
N CYS A 34 -16.12 6.09 0.11
CA CYS A 34 -15.12 6.71 -0.77
C CYS A 34 -14.89 8.22 -0.57
N PRO A 35 -15.91 9.07 -0.33
CA PRO A 35 -15.68 10.47 -0.03
C PRO A 35 -14.79 10.71 1.19
N LYS A 36 -14.86 9.83 2.19
CA LYS A 36 -14.06 9.86 3.42
C LYS A 36 -12.64 9.34 3.16
N VAL A 37 -12.51 8.22 2.43
CA VAL A 37 -11.21 7.65 2.01
C VAL A 37 -10.42 8.68 1.20
N VAL A 38 -11.05 9.32 0.22
CA VAL A 38 -10.41 10.36 -0.61
C VAL A 38 -10.01 11.57 0.23
N LYS A 39 -10.86 12.02 1.16
CA LYS A 39 -10.50 13.14 2.04
C LYS A 39 -9.28 12.81 2.90
N HIS A 40 -9.18 11.59 3.41
CA HIS A 40 -8.04 11.10 4.19
C HIS A 40 -6.77 11.04 3.34
N ALA A 41 -6.84 10.40 2.17
CA ALA A 41 -5.72 10.32 1.24
C ALA A 41 -5.24 11.70 0.78
N GLN A 42 -6.15 12.63 0.47
CA GLN A 42 -5.81 14.01 0.11
C GLN A 42 -5.04 14.72 1.23
N LYS A 43 -5.41 14.49 2.50
CA LYS A 43 -4.71 15.06 3.65
C LYS A 43 -3.27 14.56 3.74
N ILE A 44 -3.04 13.27 3.47
CA ILE A 44 -1.71 12.64 3.50
C ILE A 44 -0.86 13.11 2.32
N LEU A 45 -1.43 13.11 1.11
CA LEU A 45 -0.72 13.43 -0.12
C LEU A 45 -0.45 14.94 -0.28
N GLY A 46 -1.32 15.80 0.24
CA GLY A 46 -1.21 17.24 0.15
C GLY A 46 -1.16 17.71 -1.31
N ALA A 47 -0.15 18.51 -1.66
CA ALA A 47 0.03 19.00 -3.04
C ALA A 47 0.30 17.89 -4.08
N MET A 48 0.62 16.67 -3.66
CA MET A 48 0.79 15.52 -4.55
C MET A 48 -0.53 14.80 -4.85
N ALA A 49 -1.62 15.20 -4.20
CA ALA A 49 -2.91 14.57 -4.42
C ALA A 49 -3.41 14.89 -5.84
N PRO A 50 -3.88 13.89 -6.60
CA PRO A 50 -4.58 14.15 -7.84
C PRO A 50 -5.90 14.88 -7.58
N LYS A 51 -6.58 15.25 -8.67
CA LYS A 51 -7.90 15.89 -8.55
C LYS A 51 -8.86 14.99 -7.79
N ARG A 52 -9.67 15.59 -6.92
CA ARG A 52 -10.63 14.86 -6.07
C ARG A 52 -11.54 13.92 -6.85
N SER A 53 -12.03 14.36 -8.02
CA SER A 53 -12.89 13.53 -8.88
C SER A 53 -12.19 12.24 -9.30
N GLN A 54 -10.94 12.34 -9.77
CA GLN A 54 -10.12 11.19 -10.14
C GLN A 54 -9.91 10.24 -8.96
N MET A 55 -9.58 10.78 -7.79
CA MET A 55 -9.42 9.96 -6.58
C MET A 55 -10.71 9.23 -6.16
N VAL A 56 -11.88 9.85 -6.36
CA VAL A 56 -13.17 9.20 -6.09
C VAL A 56 -13.42 8.07 -7.08
N ASP A 57 -13.10 8.26 -8.36
CA ASP A 57 -13.26 7.22 -9.38
C ASP A 57 -12.33 6.04 -9.13
N ASP A 58 -11.08 6.31 -8.75
CA ASP A 58 -10.11 5.27 -8.37
C ASP A 58 -10.55 4.54 -7.10
N CYS A 59 -11.04 5.28 -6.10
CA CYS A 59 -11.58 4.67 -4.88
C CYS A 59 -12.75 3.73 -5.14
N LYS A 60 -13.64 4.06 -6.08
CA LYS A 60 -14.78 3.21 -6.42
C LYS A 60 -14.38 1.90 -7.09
N LYS A 61 -13.26 1.90 -7.81
CA LYS A 61 -12.70 0.72 -8.49
C LYS A 61 -11.87 -0.16 -7.56
N ALA A 62 -11.33 0.41 -6.50
CA ALA A 62 -10.53 -0.31 -5.51
C ALA A 62 -11.33 -1.41 -4.79
N SER A 63 -10.65 -2.36 -4.16
CA SER A 63 -11.32 -3.32 -3.29
C SER A 63 -11.68 -2.70 -1.93
N ASP A 64 -12.56 -3.34 -1.16
CA ASP A 64 -12.85 -2.89 0.21
C ASP A 64 -11.59 -2.94 1.09
N SER A 65 -10.70 -3.90 0.81
CA SER A 65 -9.40 -4.04 1.48
C SER A 65 -8.49 -2.84 1.20
N ASP A 66 -8.35 -2.43 -0.05
CA ASP A 66 -7.48 -1.30 -0.43
C ASP A 66 -8.00 0.03 0.15
N ARG A 67 -9.33 0.20 0.17
CA ARG A 67 -9.97 1.34 0.85
C ARG A 67 -9.63 1.35 2.35
N GLY A 68 -9.68 0.19 3.00
CA GLY A 68 -9.25 0.01 4.39
C GLY A 68 -7.77 0.32 4.59
N CYS A 69 -6.94 -0.13 3.66
CA CYS A 69 -5.51 0.10 3.67
C CYS A 69 -5.15 1.59 3.61
N ILE A 70 -5.81 2.34 2.72
CA ILE A 70 -5.66 3.80 2.63
C ILE A 70 -6.09 4.47 3.94
N MET A 71 -7.16 4.00 4.58
CA MET A 71 -7.64 4.54 5.86
C MET A 71 -6.68 4.28 7.02
N ALA A 72 -5.94 3.17 6.99
CA ALA A 72 -4.90 2.86 7.97
C ALA A 72 -3.58 3.60 7.69
N ALA A 73 -3.35 4.05 6.45
CA ALA A 73 -2.15 4.77 6.09
C ALA A 73 -2.05 6.12 6.82
N THR A 74 -0.84 6.48 7.24
CA THR A 74 -0.51 7.77 7.89
C THR A 74 0.51 8.58 7.11
N THR A 75 1.18 7.97 6.14
CA THR A 75 2.24 8.57 5.34
C THR A 75 2.01 8.36 3.85
N LYS A 76 2.62 9.21 3.02
CA LYS A 76 2.51 9.12 1.55
C LYS A 76 3.02 7.78 1.02
N GLY A 77 4.11 7.28 1.60
CA GLY A 77 4.68 5.99 1.23
C GLY A 77 3.72 4.84 1.49
N GLN A 78 3.00 4.85 2.62
CA GLN A 78 1.98 3.84 2.93
C GLN A 78 0.81 3.88 1.95
N VAL A 79 0.34 5.07 1.56
CA VAL A 79 -0.71 5.22 0.53
C VAL A 79 -0.28 4.60 -0.81
N ALA A 80 1.00 4.73 -1.16
CA ALA A 80 1.54 4.11 -2.37
C ALA A 80 1.67 2.58 -2.30
N GLN A 81 1.54 1.98 -1.11
CA GLN A 81 1.59 0.53 -0.88
C GLN A 81 0.20 -0.12 -0.80
N CYS A 82 -0.89 0.66 -0.94
CA CYS A 82 -2.26 0.16 -0.82
C CYS A 82 -2.81 -0.52 -2.10
N MET A 83 -1.95 -1.07 -2.94
CA MET A 83 -2.27 -1.54 -4.30
C MET A 83 -1.55 -2.82 -4.66
#